data_AF-A0A0K1P6T0-F1
#
_entry.id   AF-A0A0K1P6T0-F1
#
_cell.length_a   1.000
_cell.length_b   1.000
_cell.length_c   1.000
_cell.angle_alpha   90.00
_cell.angle_beta   90.00
_cell.angle_gamma   90.00
#
_symmetry.space_group_name_H-M   'P 1'
#
loop_
_entity.id
_entity.type
_entity.pdbx_description
1 polymer ?
#
loop_
_entity_poly.entity_id
_entity_poly.type
_entity_poly.pdbx_seq_one_letter_code
_entity_poly.pdbx_strand_id
1 'polypeptide(L)'
;MKAKLKLLLLLLPIIIVFIINIALFISSFKKIDYTLEGRLETIIRKNDIWPDTSYDYLNIWEDLQEKTLDELNNSSSRITNYYSSNYVRLFSIYKDNKYSGNKDEFGVPNYELDNLLQDIYNSDEVQFQSAYLLKSLFIEAQINYIKGNFNNLINPTSEIVLWSFKYFNALVFFNWLKIWVQDLGRTVEKPLSIDFYTFGSYIRGDELGRERWDLPPIFNNNEPIPVTRINGVLKEFIDNLYNFVFIKNRS
;
A
#
# COMPACT_ATOMS: atom_id res chain seq x y z
N MET A 1 26.37 -11.97 -56.76
CA MET A 1 25.00 -11.48 -56.45
C MET A 1 24.05 -12.60 -55.98
N LYS A 2 23.93 -13.72 -56.70
CA LYS A 2 23.00 -14.82 -56.36
C LYS A 2 23.24 -15.49 -54.99
N ALA A 3 24.49 -15.61 -54.53
CA ALA A 3 24.81 -16.23 -53.24
C ALA A 3 24.39 -15.35 -52.03
N LYS A 4 24.57 -14.03 -52.13
CA LYS A 4 24.10 -13.06 -51.13
C LYS A 4 22.57 -13.05 -51.04
N LEU A 5 21.87 -13.15 -52.18
CA LEU A 5 20.40 -13.21 -52.22
C LEU A 5 19.86 -14.51 -51.60
N LYS A 6 20.52 -15.65 -51.85
CA LYS A 6 20.17 -16.94 -51.22
C LYS A 6 20.39 -16.94 -49.71
N LEU A 7 21.49 -16.35 -49.24
CA LEU A 7 21.75 -16.19 -47.79
C LEU A 7 20.68 -15.31 -47.13
N LEU A 8 20.27 -14.22 -47.79
CA LEU A 8 19.22 -13.32 -47.30
C LEU A 8 17.85 -13.99 -47.22
N LEU A 9 17.51 -14.83 -48.21
CA LEU A 9 16.29 -15.64 -48.22
C LEU A 9 16.28 -16.71 -47.13
N LEU A 10 17.46 -17.24 -46.74
CA LEU A 10 17.61 -18.23 -45.69
C LEU A 10 17.48 -17.62 -44.27
N LEU A 11 17.83 -16.34 -44.12
CA LEU A 11 17.71 -15.59 -42.87
C LEU A 11 16.31 -15.01 -42.64
N LEU A 12 15.52 -14.86 -43.70
CA LEU A 12 14.19 -14.25 -43.67
C LEU A 12 13.22 -14.92 -42.66
N PRO A 13 13.15 -16.27 -42.56
CA PRO A 13 12.29 -16.94 -41.58
C PRO A 13 12.72 -16.66 -40.14
N ILE A 14 14.03 -16.60 -39.89
CA ILE A 14 14.61 -16.30 -38.56
C ILE A 14 14.25 -14.88 -38.15
N ILE A 15 14.38 -13.93 -39.08
CA ILE A 15 14.00 -12.53 -38.86
C ILE A 15 12.50 -12.40 -38.60
N ILE A 16 11.66 -13.13 -39.35
CA ILE A 16 10.20 -13.12 -39.14
C ILE A 16 9.86 -13.69 -37.76
N VAL A 17 10.44 -14.83 -37.36
CA VAL A 17 10.23 -15.41 -36.02
C VAL A 17 10.69 -14.46 -34.93
N PHE A 18 11.81 -13.78 -35.11
CA PHE A 18 12.31 -12.78 -34.16
C PHE A 18 11.38 -11.57 -34.04
N ILE A 19 10.90 -11.03 -35.17
CA ILE A 19 9.93 -9.91 -35.20
C ILE A 19 8.60 -10.33 -34.56
N ILE A 20 8.10 -11.53 -34.85
CA ILE A 20 6.85 -12.04 -34.25
C ILE A 20 7.02 -12.21 -32.74
N ASN A 21 8.14 -12.75 -32.26
CA ASN A 21 8.39 -12.87 -30.82
C ASN A 21 8.52 -11.50 -30.14
N ILE A 22 9.17 -10.52 -30.77
CA ILE A 22 9.21 -9.14 -30.27
C ILE A 22 7.80 -8.53 -30.27
N ALA A 23 7.01 -8.72 -31.32
CA ALA A 23 5.65 -8.19 -31.40
C ALA A 23 4.73 -8.83 -30.35
N LEU A 24 4.85 -10.14 -30.13
CA LEU A 24 4.13 -10.86 -29.07
C LEU A 24 4.59 -10.39 -27.68
N PHE A 25 5.89 -10.22 -27.47
CA PHE A 25 6.46 -9.69 -26.23
C PHE A 25 5.99 -8.25 -25.96
N ILE A 26 6.03 -7.36 -26.96
CA ILE A 26 5.51 -5.99 -26.88
C ILE A 26 4.00 -5.98 -26.67
N SER A 27 3.25 -6.89 -27.30
CA SER A 27 1.80 -7.00 -27.08
C SER A 27 1.45 -7.54 -25.69
N SER A 28 2.34 -8.36 -25.10
CA SER A 28 2.23 -8.88 -23.74
C SER A 28 2.63 -7.87 -22.67
N PHE A 29 3.41 -6.84 -23.05
CA PHE A 29 3.46 -5.61 -22.27
C PHE A 29 2.09 -4.94 -22.37
N LYS A 30 1.20 -5.28 -21.44
CA LYS A 30 0.04 -4.44 -21.10
C LYS A 30 0.56 -3.00 -21.08
N LYS A 31 -0.06 -2.10 -21.85
CA LYS A 31 0.20 -0.66 -21.73
C LYS A 31 0.12 -0.36 -20.24
N ILE A 32 1.25 -0.07 -19.61
CA ILE A 32 1.28 0.39 -18.23
C ILE A 32 0.47 1.68 -18.27
N ASP A 33 -0.76 1.60 -17.79
CA ASP A 33 -1.56 2.79 -17.63
C ASP A 33 -0.96 3.54 -16.44
N TYR A 34 -0.39 4.71 -16.74
CA TYR A 34 0.29 5.55 -15.75
C TYR A 34 -0.70 6.32 -14.88
N THR A 35 -2.01 6.13 -15.08
CA THR A 35 -3.05 6.60 -14.15
C THR A 35 -2.90 5.96 -12.78
N LEU A 36 -3.42 6.63 -11.76
CA LEU A 36 -3.53 6.07 -10.41
C LEU A 36 -4.23 4.70 -10.46
N GLU A 37 -5.39 4.62 -11.11
CA GLU A 37 -6.18 3.40 -11.22
C GLU A 37 -5.39 2.27 -11.89
N GLY A 38 -4.73 2.53 -13.02
CA GLY A 38 -3.96 1.53 -13.75
C GLY A 38 -2.81 0.95 -12.93
N ARG A 39 -2.12 1.80 -12.16
CA ARG A 39 -1.07 1.35 -11.24
C ARG A 39 -1.64 0.55 -10.08
N LEU A 40 -2.77 0.96 -9.50
CA LEU A 40 -3.44 0.21 -8.44
C LEU A 40 -3.87 -1.18 -8.91
N GLU A 41 -4.50 -1.30 -10.08
CA GLU A 41 -4.89 -2.60 -10.67
C GLU A 41 -3.69 -3.52 -10.90
N THR A 42 -2.55 -2.93 -11.28
CA THR A 42 -1.29 -3.67 -11.44
C THR A 42 -0.78 -4.18 -10.10
N ILE A 43 -0.79 -3.34 -9.06
CA ILE A 43 -0.34 -3.72 -7.71
C ILE A 43 -1.18 -4.90 -7.18
N ILE A 44 -2.51 -4.78 -7.21
CA ILE A 44 -3.41 -5.85 -6.72
C ILE A 44 -3.56 -7.02 -7.69
N ARG A 45 -2.83 -7.01 -8.83
CA ARG A 45 -2.85 -8.05 -9.84
C ARG A 45 -4.27 -8.37 -10.35
N LYS A 46 -5.12 -7.34 -10.48
CA LYS A 46 -6.54 -7.50 -10.84
C LYS A 46 -6.75 -8.31 -12.12
N ASN A 47 -5.83 -8.13 -13.08
CA ASN A 47 -5.88 -8.73 -14.40
C ASN A 47 -4.87 -9.87 -14.59
N ASP A 48 -4.25 -10.37 -13.52
CA ASP A 48 -3.28 -11.46 -13.56
C ASP A 48 -3.78 -12.68 -12.78
N ILE A 49 -3.27 -13.85 -13.13
CA ILE A 49 -3.61 -15.10 -12.45
C ILE A 49 -2.70 -15.24 -11.23
N TRP A 50 -3.30 -15.58 -10.08
CA TRP A 50 -2.57 -15.93 -8.85
C TRP A 50 -2.04 -17.37 -8.94
N PRO A 51 -0.93 -17.70 -8.24
CA PRO A 51 -0.49 -19.09 -8.13
C PRO A 51 -1.57 -19.97 -7.50
N ASP A 52 -1.51 -21.28 -7.76
CA ASP A 52 -2.47 -22.22 -7.16
C ASP A 52 -2.32 -22.26 -5.63
N THR A 53 -3.43 -22.48 -4.94
CA THR A 53 -3.51 -22.55 -3.48
C THR A 53 -3.23 -23.97 -2.99
N SER A 54 -2.00 -24.44 -3.21
CA SER A 54 -1.55 -25.76 -2.77
C SER A 54 -0.12 -25.72 -2.22
N TYR A 55 0.27 -26.77 -1.49
CA TYR A 55 1.61 -26.87 -0.91
C TYR A 55 2.72 -26.84 -1.96
N ASP A 56 2.46 -27.33 -3.18
CA ASP A 56 3.45 -27.34 -4.28
C ASP A 56 3.85 -25.92 -4.72
N TYR A 57 3.00 -24.93 -4.48
CA TYR A 57 3.23 -23.52 -4.85
C TYR A 57 3.56 -22.63 -3.63
N LEU A 58 3.73 -23.20 -2.43
CA LEU A 58 3.95 -22.43 -1.21
C LEU A 58 5.17 -21.50 -1.32
N ASN A 59 6.29 -21.99 -1.86
CA ASN A 59 7.50 -21.17 -2.03
C ASN A 59 7.27 -19.97 -2.96
N ILE A 60 6.42 -20.13 -3.99
CA ILE A 60 6.09 -19.02 -4.90
C ILE A 60 5.28 -17.96 -4.16
N TRP A 61 4.37 -18.36 -3.27
CA TRP A 61 3.63 -17.43 -2.43
C TRP A 61 4.55 -16.71 -1.43
N GLU A 62 5.50 -17.40 -0.81
CA GLU A 62 6.47 -16.81 0.11
C GLU A 62 7.40 -15.80 -0.63
N ASP A 63 7.86 -16.13 -1.83
CA ASP A 63 8.62 -15.20 -2.68
C ASP A 63 7.81 -13.95 -3.08
N LEU A 64 6.50 -14.13 -3.34
CA LEU A 64 5.61 -13.01 -3.62
C LEU A 64 5.41 -12.13 -2.39
N GLN A 65 5.38 -12.71 -1.20
CA GLN A 65 5.26 -11.97 0.05
C GLN A 65 6.49 -11.10 0.29
N GLU A 66 7.69 -11.67 0.16
CA GLU A 66 8.95 -10.92 0.34
C GLU A 66 9.02 -9.71 -0.61
N LYS A 67 8.77 -9.94 -1.91
CA LYS A 67 8.73 -8.85 -2.91
C LYS A 67 7.68 -7.80 -2.58
N THR A 68 6.51 -8.21 -2.13
CA THR A 68 5.43 -7.27 -1.79
C THR A 68 5.78 -6.45 -0.54
N LEU A 69 6.43 -7.04 0.45
CA LEU A 69 6.91 -6.33 1.63
C LEU A 69 8.00 -5.31 1.27
N ASP A 70 8.90 -5.64 0.33
CA ASP A 70 9.87 -4.69 -0.20
C ASP A 70 9.20 -3.51 -0.90
N GLU A 71 8.20 -3.77 -1.75
CA GLU A 71 7.41 -2.72 -2.41
C GLU A 71 6.69 -1.82 -1.39
N LEU A 72 6.08 -2.42 -0.35
CA LEU A 72 5.42 -1.72 0.74
C LEU A 72 6.41 -0.84 1.52
N ASN A 73 7.57 -1.38 1.88
CA ASN A 73 8.63 -0.67 2.60
C ASN A 73 9.21 0.48 1.76
N ASN A 74 9.38 0.27 0.46
CA ASN A 74 9.83 1.31 -0.48
C ASN A 74 8.80 2.45 -0.56
N SER A 75 7.51 2.12 -0.63
CA SER A 75 6.43 3.10 -0.66
C SER A 75 6.37 3.91 0.65
N SER A 76 6.41 3.22 1.79
CA SER A 76 6.51 3.84 3.11
C SER A 76 7.73 4.78 3.20
N SER A 77 8.90 4.32 2.71
CA SER A 77 10.12 5.12 2.71
C SER A 77 10.03 6.38 1.85
N ARG A 78 9.28 6.36 0.73
CA ARG A 78 9.05 7.57 -0.07
C ARG A 78 8.23 8.59 0.70
N ILE A 79 7.17 8.15 1.37
CA ILE A 79 6.32 9.01 2.22
C ILE A 79 7.15 9.61 3.36
N THR A 80 7.91 8.78 4.08
CA THR A 80 8.72 9.24 5.22
C THR A 80 9.84 10.17 4.80
N ASN A 81 10.52 9.89 3.68
CA ASN A 81 11.58 10.76 3.15
C ASN A 81 11.01 12.10 2.69
N TYR A 82 9.86 12.10 2.00
CA TYR A 82 9.19 13.33 1.60
C TYR A 82 8.84 14.22 2.80
N TYR A 83 8.26 13.64 3.86
CA TYR A 83 7.98 14.38 5.10
C TYR A 83 9.27 14.91 5.73
N SER A 84 10.27 14.04 5.92
CA SER A 84 11.51 14.36 6.62
C SER A 84 12.30 15.47 5.90
N SER A 85 12.44 15.38 4.58
CA SER A 85 13.13 16.40 3.78
C SER A 85 12.40 17.74 3.82
N ASN A 86 11.08 17.76 3.75
CA ASN A 86 10.32 19.00 3.86
C ASN A 86 10.36 19.59 5.26
N TYR A 87 10.31 18.76 6.30
CA TYR A 87 10.47 19.23 7.68
C TYR A 87 11.83 19.91 7.89
N VAL A 88 12.93 19.30 7.43
CA VAL A 88 14.28 19.90 7.52
C VAL A 88 14.36 21.22 6.73
N ARG A 89 13.72 21.28 5.55
CA ARG A 89 13.63 22.50 4.75
C ARG A 89 12.88 23.60 5.49
N LEU A 90 11.70 23.29 6.03
CA LEU A 90 10.88 24.23 6.81
C LEU A 90 11.63 24.71 8.04
N PHE A 91 12.25 23.80 8.80
CA PHE A 91 13.12 24.14 9.92
C PHE A 91 14.21 25.14 9.51
N SER A 92 14.90 24.90 8.38
CA SER A 92 15.93 25.80 7.87
C SER A 92 15.41 27.19 7.50
N ILE A 93 14.14 27.33 7.09
CA ILE A 93 13.53 28.62 6.77
C ILE A 93 13.20 29.39 8.06
N TYR A 94 12.57 28.70 9.03
CA TYR A 94 12.03 29.33 10.23
C TYR A 94 13.04 29.45 11.39
N LYS A 95 14.20 28.78 11.31
CA LYS A 95 15.32 29.02 12.24
C LYS A 95 15.81 30.46 12.14
N ASP A 96 15.93 30.98 10.92
CA ASP A 96 16.41 32.33 10.64
C ASP A 96 15.27 33.36 10.64
N ASN A 97 14.05 32.93 10.30
CA ASN A 97 12.85 33.78 10.25
C ASN A 97 11.82 33.33 11.29
N LYS A 98 12.02 33.74 12.55
CA LYS A 98 11.19 33.28 13.66
C LYS A 98 9.70 33.62 13.46
N TYR A 99 8.88 32.58 13.40
CA TYR A 99 7.42 32.71 13.42
C TYR A 99 6.91 32.89 14.87
N SER A 100 5.96 33.82 15.04
CA SER A 100 5.38 34.19 16.35
C SER A 100 4.07 33.47 16.68
N GLY A 101 3.43 32.80 15.70
CA GLY A 101 2.18 32.09 15.89
C GLY A 101 2.34 30.65 16.40
N ASN A 102 1.29 29.85 16.20
CA ASN A 102 1.26 28.44 16.60
C ASN A 102 2.32 27.63 15.82
N LYS A 103 3.17 26.92 16.56
CA LYS A 103 4.35 26.23 16.02
C LYS A 103 4.70 25.04 16.89
N ASP A 104 5.52 24.16 16.32
CA ASP A 104 6.07 23.05 17.07
C ASP A 104 7.18 23.51 18.04
N GLU A 105 7.69 22.56 18.83
CA GLU A 105 8.73 22.81 19.84
C GLU A 105 10.08 23.27 19.26
N PHE A 106 10.28 23.16 17.94
CA PHE A 106 11.50 23.57 17.24
C PHE A 106 11.32 24.85 16.41
N GLY A 107 10.11 25.41 16.40
CA GLY A 107 9.80 26.70 15.79
C GLY A 107 9.19 26.63 14.38
N VAL A 108 8.90 25.44 13.87
CA VAL A 108 8.22 25.27 12.56
C VAL A 108 6.72 25.54 12.74
N PRO A 109 6.10 26.44 11.96
CA PRO A 109 4.67 26.72 12.09
C PRO A 109 3.81 25.49 11.85
N ASN A 110 2.78 25.30 12.67
CA ASN A 110 1.93 24.11 12.55
C ASN A 110 1.15 24.09 11.23
N TYR A 111 0.76 25.24 10.69
CA TYR A 111 0.05 25.29 9.41
C TYR A 111 0.92 24.77 8.23
N GLU A 112 2.24 24.94 8.28
CA GLU A 112 3.15 24.38 7.26
C GLU A 112 3.23 22.85 7.39
N LEU A 113 3.24 22.34 8.62
CA LEU A 113 3.19 20.91 8.90
C LEU A 113 1.86 20.31 8.47
N ASP A 114 0.75 21.01 8.73
CA ASP A 114 -0.59 20.59 8.31
C ASP A 114 -0.69 20.55 6.78
N ASN A 115 -0.15 21.55 6.07
CA ASN A 115 -0.07 21.54 4.61
C ASN A 115 0.76 20.35 4.09
N LEU A 116 1.93 20.10 4.69
CA LEU A 116 2.76 18.95 4.34
C LEU A 116 2.03 17.61 4.54
N LEU A 117 1.25 17.50 5.62
CA LEU A 117 0.41 16.32 5.87
C LEU A 117 -0.67 16.20 4.80
N GLN A 118 -1.38 17.29 4.46
CA GLN A 118 -2.37 17.29 3.40
C GLN A 118 -1.79 16.90 2.04
N ASP A 119 -0.57 17.34 1.71
CA ASP A 119 0.12 16.94 0.47
C ASP A 119 0.35 15.42 0.43
N ILE A 120 0.73 14.82 1.56
CA ILE A 120 0.90 13.36 1.67
C ILE A 120 -0.46 12.66 1.54
N TYR A 121 -1.49 13.15 2.22
CA TYR A 121 -2.82 12.53 2.26
C TYR A 121 -3.50 12.52 0.88
N ASN A 122 -3.20 13.52 0.05
CA ASN A 122 -3.70 13.66 -1.30
C ASN A 122 -2.76 13.06 -2.37
N SER A 123 -1.66 12.42 -1.97
CA SER A 123 -0.70 11.85 -2.91
C SER A 123 -1.11 10.47 -3.43
N ASP A 124 -0.70 10.14 -4.66
CA ASP A 124 -0.88 8.78 -5.19
C ASP A 124 -0.08 7.73 -4.38
N GLU A 125 1.03 8.13 -3.76
CA GLU A 125 1.93 7.21 -3.05
C GLU A 125 1.24 6.59 -1.82
N VAL A 126 0.36 7.31 -1.11
CA VAL A 126 -0.41 6.71 -0.01
C VAL A 126 -1.43 5.67 -0.51
N GLN A 127 -1.98 5.86 -1.72
CA GLN A 127 -2.85 4.87 -2.35
C GLN A 127 -2.06 3.62 -2.77
N PHE A 128 -0.85 3.81 -3.32
CA PHE A 128 0.05 2.70 -3.66
C PHE A 128 0.47 1.91 -2.41
N GLN A 129 0.84 2.60 -1.33
CA GLN A 129 1.15 1.98 -0.05
C GLN A 129 0.00 1.09 0.44
N SER A 130 -1.24 1.59 0.38
CA SER A 130 -2.41 0.83 0.81
C SER A 130 -2.72 -0.36 -0.11
N ALA A 131 -2.50 -0.23 -1.41
CA ALA A 131 -2.62 -1.35 -2.34
C ALA A 131 -1.57 -2.44 -2.07
N TYR A 132 -0.31 -2.06 -1.80
CA TYR A 132 0.74 -3.01 -1.42
C TYR A 132 0.43 -3.71 -0.09
N LEU A 133 -0.13 -2.97 0.88
CA LEU A 133 -0.57 -3.54 2.15
C LEU A 133 -1.69 -4.57 1.93
N LEU A 134 -2.73 -4.22 1.17
CA LEU A 134 -3.82 -5.14 0.82
C LEU A 134 -3.30 -6.40 0.11
N LYS A 135 -2.39 -6.24 -0.86
CA LYS A 135 -1.73 -7.34 -1.56
C LYS A 135 -0.98 -8.25 -0.60
N SER A 136 -0.23 -7.66 0.35
CA SER A 136 0.51 -8.40 1.37
C SER A 136 -0.41 -9.20 2.29
N LEU A 137 -1.51 -8.59 2.76
CA LEU A 137 -2.50 -9.28 3.60
C LEU A 137 -3.18 -10.44 2.85
N PHE A 138 -3.46 -10.27 1.56
CA PHE A 138 -3.99 -11.33 0.72
C PHE A 138 -3.00 -12.50 0.59
N ILE A 139 -1.73 -12.21 0.27
CA ILE A 139 -0.69 -13.24 0.15
C ILE A 139 -0.48 -13.97 1.48
N GLU A 140 -0.41 -13.24 2.60
CA GLU A 140 -0.31 -13.80 3.95
C GLU A 140 -1.48 -14.75 4.24
N ALA A 141 -2.70 -14.34 3.91
CA ALA A 141 -3.90 -15.16 4.06
C ALA A 141 -3.83 -16.46 3.24
N GLN A 142 -3.32 -16.40 2.00
CA GLN A 142 -3.14 -17.61 1.18
C GLN A 142 -2.06 -18.54 1.74
N ILE A 143 -0.93 -18.00 2.19
CA ILE A 143 0.15 -18.78 2.83
C ILE A 143 -0.39 -19.49 4.07
N ASN A 144 -1.11 -18.78 4.94
CA ASN A 144 -1.68 -19.34 6.15
C ASN A 144 -2.75 -20.39 5.84
N TYR A 145 -3.58 -20.17 4.82
CA TYR A 145 -4.55 -21.16 4.36
C TYR A 145 -3.87 -22.44 3.87
N ILE A 146 -2.84 -22.33 3.02
CA ILE A 146 -2.05 -23.47 2.53
C ILE A 146 -1.42 -24.24 3.70
N LYS A 147 -0.91 -23.52 4.71
CA LYS A 147 -0.30 -24.10 5.92
C LYS A 147 -1.32 -24.71 6.91
N GLY A 148 -2.62 -24.54 6.68
CA GLY A 148 -3.68 -25.02 7.58
C GLY A 148 -3.99 -24.13 8.78
N ASN A 149 -3.50 -22.89 8.80
CA ASN A 149 -3.67 -21.91 9.88
C ASN A 149 -5.02 -21.15 9.78
N PHE A 150 -6.15 -21.86 9.66
CA PHE A 150 -7.45 -21.25 9.36
C PHE A 150 -7.96 -20.26 10.42
N ASN A 151 -7.51 -20.37 11.67
CA ASN A 151 -7.95 -19.45 12.72
C ASN A 151 -7.24 -18.09 12.68
N ASN A 152 -6.08 -18.00 12.01
CA ASN A 152 -5.25 -16.79 11.94
C ASN A 152 -4.69 -16.65 10.51
N LEU A 153 -5.54 -16.18 9.58
CA LEU A 153 -5.10 -16.00 8.19
C LEU A 153 -4.19 -14.78 8.03
N ILE A 154 -4.34 -13.75 8.85
CA ILE A 154 -3.46 -12.58 8.86
C ILE A 154 -3.03 -12.27 10.29
N ASN A 155 -1.98 -11.47 10.43
CA ASN A 155 -1.57 -10.92 11.71
C ASN A 155 -2.74 -10.19 12.39
N PRO A 156 -3.08 -10.50 13.66
CA PRO A 156 -4.13 -9.82 14.41
C PRO A 156 -3.99 -8.29 14.44
N THR A 157 -2.76 -7.75 14.43
CA THR A 157 -2.55 -6.29 14.39
C THR A 157 -2.95 -5.65 13.06
N SER A 158 -3.10 -6.46 12.00
CA SER A 158 -3.54 -6.03 10.67
C SER A 158 -5.05 -6.16 10.46
N GLU A 159 -5.78 -6.80 11.37
CA GLU A 159 -7.24 -6.96 11.26
C GLU A 159 -7.96 -5.61 11.29
N ILE A 160 -7.51 -4.68 12.15
CA ILE A 160 -8.00 -3.29 12.19
C ILE A 160 -7.83 -2.58 10.84
N VAL A 161 -6.72 -2.81 10.15
CA VAL A 161 -6.42 -2.18 8.87
C VAL A 161 -7.42 -2.65 7.82
N LEU A 162 -7.58 -3.97 7.67
CA LEU A 162 -8.52 -4.54 6.71
C LEU A 162 -9.97 -4.16 7.02
N TRP A 163 -10.33 -4.13 8.30
CA TRP A 163 -11.64 -3.67 8.76
C TRP A 163 -11.88 -2.19 8.45
N SER A 164 -10.87 -1.33 8.64
CA SER A 164 -10.94 0.10 8.33
C SER A 164 -11.08 0.34 6.83
N PHE A 165 -10.35 -0.43 6.02
CA PHE A 165 -10.50 -0.41 4.57
C PHE A 165 -11.92 -0.79 4.15
N LYS A 166 -12.49 -1.85 4.75
CA LYS A 166 -13.81 -2.39 4.42
C LYS A 166 -14.95 -1.43 4.76
N TYR A 167 -14.95 -0.87 5.96
CA TYR A 167 -16.13 -0.16 6.49
C TYR A 167 -16.04 1.36 6.40
N PHE A 168 -14.85 1.94 6.44
CA PHE A 168 -14.67 3.39 6.41
C PHE A 168 -14.05 3.89 5.11
N ASN A 169 -13.64 2.98 4.21
CA ASN A 169 -12.92 3.33 2.99
C ASN A 169 -11.71 4.23 3.28
N ALA A 170 -11.03 3.98 4.40
CA ALA A 170 -10.02 4.85 4.97
C ALA A 170 -8.61 4.32 4.74
N LEU A 171 -7.66 5.19 4.35
CA LEU A 171 -6.25 4.79 4.29
C LEU A 171 -5.67 4.78 5.70
N VAL A 172 -5.18 3.64 6.15
CA VAL A 172 -4.59 3.50 7.48
C VAL A 172 -3.06 3.49 7.35
N PHE A 173 -2.43 4.54 7.87
CA PHE A 173 -0.97 4.65 7.90
C PHE A 173 -0.51 5.25 9.22
N PHE A 174 0.42 4.61 9.89
CA PHE A 174 1.06 5.15 11.09
C PHE A 174 2.56 4.86 11.06
N ASN A 175 3.37 5.89 11.24
CA ASN A 175 4.81 5.73 11.41
C ASN A 175 5.37 6.78 12.38
N TRP A 176 6.31 6.36 13.24
CA TRP A 176 7.03 7.25 14.13
C TRP A 176 8.36 7.67 13.48
N LEU A 177 8.42 8.92 12.99
CA LEU A 177 9.57 9.42 12.25
C LEU A 177 10.67 9.92 13.19
N LYS A 178 11.90 9.52 12.90
CA LYS A 178 13.13 10.02 13.54
C LYS A 178 13.92 10.84 12.53
N ILE A 179 13.89 12.16 12.68
CA ILE A 179 14.47 13.11 11.73
C ILE A 179 15.73 13.71 12.34
N TRP A 180 16.90 13.42 11.77
CA TRP A 180 18.14 14.05 12.20
C TRP A 180 18.22 15.48 11.65
N VAL A 181 18.32 16.47 12.54
CA VAL A 181 18.51 17.88 12.16
C VAL A 181 19.91 18.30 12.62
N GLN A 182 20.85 18.38 11.68
CA GLN A 182 22.26 18.66 11.97
C GLN A 182 22.45 19.97 12.75
N ASP A 183 21.72 21.03 12.38
CA ASP A 183 21.75 22.33 13.06
C ASP A 183 21.32 22.26 14.53
N LEU A 184 20.45 21.30 14.90
CA LEU A 184 20.06 21.08 16.30
C LEU A 184 21.03 20.14 17.02
N GLY A 185 21.90 19.41 16.30
CA GLY A 185 22.73 18.36 16.86
C GLY A 185 21.94 17.21 17.50
N ARG A 186 20.67 17.02 17.12
CA ARG A 186 19.78 16.01 17.70
C ARG A 186 18.72 15.51 16.72
N THR A 187 18.10 14.41 17.09
CA THR A 187 16.92 13.85 16.41
C THR A 187 15.66 14.55 16.88
N VAL A 188 14.82 14.93 15.94
CA VAL A 188 13.44 15.34 16.13
C VAL A 188 12.53 14.15 15.88
N GLU A 189 11.60 13.88 16.80
CA GLU A 189 10.65 12.79 16.67
C GLU A 189 9.26 13.34 16.32
N LYS A 190 8.63 12.79 15.27
CA LYS A 190 7.29 13.21 14.81
C LYS A 190 6.43 12.01 14.45
N PRO A 191 5.19 11.90 14.97
CA PRO A 191 4.23 10.93 14.47
C PRO A 191 3.70 11.37 13.09
N LEU A 192 3.68 10.44 12.15
CA LEU A 192 2.92 10.56 10.90
C LEU A 192 1.75 9.57 10.98
N SER A 193 0.53 10.09 11.12
CA SER A 193 -0.68 9.30 11.28
C SER A 193 -1.73 9.71 10.26
N ILE A 194 -2.34 8.71 9.61
CA ILE A 194 -3.47 8.81 8.68
C ILE A 194 -4.53 7.85 9.18
N ASP A 195 -5.65 8.39 9.64
CA ASP A 195 -6.87 7.70 10.07
C ASP A 195 -6.70 6.54 11.09
N PHE A 196 -5.50 6.28 11.62
CA PHE A 196 -5.24 5.12 12.49
C PHE A 196 -5.98 5.18 13.83
N TYR A 197 -6.03 6.35 14.48
CA TYR A 197 -6.60 6.50 15.84
C TYR A 197 -8.08 6.88 15.86
N THR A 198 -8.68 7.23 14.72
CA THR A 198 -10.05 7.74 14.66
C THR A 198 -11.10 6.63 14.74
N PHE A 199 -10.73 5.36 14.53
CA PHE A 199 -11.69 4.27 14.40
C PHE A 199 -11.93 3.41 15.67
N GLY A 200 -11.12 3.59 16.72
CA GLY A 200 -11.15 2.71 17.90
C GLY A 200 -12.51 2.62 18.61
N SER A 201 -13.28 3.72 18.62
CA SER A 201 -14.58 3.78 19.30
C SER A 201 -15.73 3.10 18.57
N TYR A 202 -15.53 2.65 17.33
CA TYR A 202 -16.57 2.04 16.49
C TYR A 202 -16.57 0.51 16.54
N ILE A 203 -15.60 -0.10 17.21
CA ILE A 203 -15.37 -1.54 17.24
C ILE A 203 -16.28 -2.20 18.27
N ARG A 204 -16.86 -3.35 17.90
CA ARG A 204 -17.65 -4.17 18.84
C ARG A 204 -16.73 -5.02 19.70
N GLY A 205 -17.04 -5.10 20.99
CA GLY A 205 -16.46 -6.11 21.88
C GLY A 205 -17.27 -7.41 21.86
N ASP A 206 -16.63 -8.55 22.10
CA ASP A 206 -17.30 -9.76 22.57
C ASP A 206 -17.63 -9.67 24.08
N GLU A 207 -18.18 -10.75 24.65
CA GLU A 207 -18.52 -10.84 26.07
C GLU A 207 -17.31 -10.67 27.01
N LEU A 208 -16.09 -10.85 26.48
CA LEU A 208 -14.82 -10.68 27.20
C LEU A 208 -14.15 -9.33 26.88
N GLY A 209 -14.82 -8.46 26.11
CA GLY A 209 -14.31 -7.14 25.72
C GLY A 209 -13.27 -7.17 24.60
N ARG A 210 -13.08 -8.29 23.91
CA ARG A 210 -12.14 -8.40 22.78
C ARG A 210 -12.75 -7.85 21.50
N GLU A 211 -11.95 -7.19 20.69
CA GLU A 211 -12.38 -6.60 19.42
C GLU A 211 -12.92 -7.65 18.45
N ARG A 212 -14.04 -7.32 17.78
CA ARG A 212 -14.71 -8.17 16.80
C ARG A 212 -14.63 -7.55 15.41
N TRP A 213 -13.50 -7.79 14.75
CA TRP A 213 -13.21 -7.31 13.38
C TRP A 213 -14.05 -8.00 12.30
N ASP A 214 -14.67 -9.13 12.61
CA ASP A 214 -15.61 -9.84 11.75
C ASP A 214 -17.02 -9.23 11.72
N LEU A 215 -17.26 -8.19 12.54
CA LEU A 215 -18.54 -7.51 12.65
C LEU A 215 -18.47 -6.08 12.09
N PRO A 216 -19.58 -5.56 11.56
CA PRO A 216 -19.65 -4.16 11.15
C PRO A 216 -19.54 -3.22 12.36
N PRO A 217 -19.09 -1.97 12.15
CA PRO A 217 -19.00 -0.96 13.20
C PRO A 217 -20.35 -0.68 13.89
N ILE A 218 -20.27 -0.08 15.08
CA ILE A 218 -21.41 0.52 15.76
C ILE A 218 -21.37 2.02 15.52
N PHE A 219 -22.40 2.55 14.87
CA PHE A 219 -22.55 3.98 14.66
C PHE A 219 -23.30 4.61 15.84
N ASN A 220 -22.56 5.33 16.68
CA ASN A 220 -23.14 5.96 17.88
C ASN A 220 -23.70 7.36 17.64
N ASN A 221 -23.54 7.97 16.46
CA ASN A 221 -24.36 9.07 15.90
C ASN A 221 -23.75 9.69 14.62
N ASN A 222 -22.44 9.56 14.37
CA ASN A 222 -21.80 10.00 13.12
C ASN A 222 -20.83 8.94 12.59
N GLU A 223 -20.87 8.67 11.29
CA GLU A 223 -19.84 7.88 10.60
C GLU A 223 -18.55 8.71 10.52
N PRO A 224 -17.38 8.15 10.87
CA PRO A 224 -16.13 8.88 10.79
C PRO A 224 -15.84 9.17 9.31
N ILE A 225 -15.45 10.42 9.04
CA ILE A 225 -15.03 10.84 7.71
C ILE A 225 -13.53 10.60 7.64
N PRO A 226 -13.04 9.67 6.79
CA PRO A 226 -11.61 9.47 6.64
C PRO A 226 -10.98 10.74 6.09
N VAL A 227 -9.77 11.04 6.56
CA VAL A 227 -8.93 12.11 6.04
C VAL A 227 -8.71 11.91 4.54
N THR A 228 -8.51 10.67 4.11
CA THR A 228 -8.37 10.33 2.69
C THR A 228 -9.04 9.00 2.37
N ARG A 229 -9.74 8.99 1.22
CA ARG A 229 -10.55 7.86 0.78
C ARG A 229 -9.72 6.94 -0.11
N ILE A 230 -9.89 5.64 0.06
CA ILE A 230 -9.32 4.66 -0.87
C ILE A 230 -9.96 4.84 -2.25
N ASN A 231 -9.16 4.68 -3.30
CA ASN A 231 -9.66 4.63 -4.67
C ASN A 231 -10.64 3.46 -4.87
N GLY A 232 -11.74 3.73 -5.58
CA GLY A 232 -12.82 2.76 -5.78
C GLY A 232 -12.41 1.45 -6.47
N VAL A 233 -11.31 1.45 -7.23
CA VAL A 233 -10.80 0.25 -7.91
C VAL A 233 -10.36 -0.86 -6.94
N LEU A 234 -10.00 -0.48 -5.71
CA LEU A 234 -9.57 -1.43 -4.68
C LEU A 234 -10.75 -2.09 -3.93
N LYS A 235 -11.96 -1.56 -4.08
CA LYS A 235 -13.11 -1.96 -3.25
C LYS A 235 -13.46 -3.45 -3.38
N GLU A 236 -13.50 -3.97 -4.59
CA GLU A 236 -13.79 -5.38 -4.83
C GLU A 236 -12.71 -6.28 -4.21
N PHE A 237 -11.45 -5.88 -4.29
CA PHE A 237 -10.33 -6.62 -3.71
C PHE A 237 -10.40 -6.62 -2.17
N ILE A 238 -10.70 -5.47 -1.57
CA ILE A 238 -10.94 -5.33 -0.12
C ILE A 238 -12.08 -6.24 0.34
N ASP A 239 -13.21 -6.21 -0.37
CA ASP A 239 -14.39 -6.99 -0.04
C ASP A 239 -14.11 -8.50 -0.10
N ASN A 240 -13.40 -8.95 -1.14
CA ASN A 240 -13.01 -10.34 -1.31
C ASN A 240 -12.05 -10.80 -0.21
N LEU A 241 -11.03 -9.99 0.10
CA LEU A 241 -10.07 -10.29 1.15
C LEU A 241 -10.73 -10.32 2.53
N TYR A 242 -11.56 -9.33 2.86
CA TYR A 242 -12.31 -9.28 4.12
C TYR A 242 -13.18 -10.52 4.30
N ASN A 243 -13.94 -10.91 3.27
CA ASN A 243 -14.79 -12.08 3.31
C ASN A 243 -13.97 -13.38 3.45
N PHE A 244 -12.80 -13.46 2.81
CA PHE A 244 -11.91 -14.61 2.92
C PHE A 244 -11.34 -14.75 4.34
N VAL A 245 -10.84 -13.66 4.92
CA VAL A 245 -10.22 -13.65 6.25
C VAL A 245 -11.24 -13.92 7.36
N PHE A 246 -12.41 -13.28 7.33
CA PHE A 246 -13.33 -13.28 8.48
C PHE A 246 -14.60 -14.13 8.29
N ILE A 247 -15.12 -14.28 7.07
CA ILE A 247 -16.44 -14.89 6.83
C ILE A 247 -16.33 -16.35 6.38
N LYS A 248 -15.43 -16.66 5.43
CA LYS A 248 -15.32 -18.01 4.83
C LYS A 248 -14.68 -19.06 5.75
N ASN A 249 -13.97 -18.69 6.81
CA ASN A 249 -13.39 -19.64 7.77
C ASN A 249 -14.37 -20.13 8.86
N ARG A 250 -15.68 -19.89 8.69
CA ARG A 250 -16.72 -20.31 9.65
C ARG A 250 -17.67 -21.38 9.13
N SER A 251 -17.43 -21.92 7.94
CA SER A 251 -18.15 -23.08 7.37
C SER A 251 -17.27 -24.32 7.42
#